data_AF-A0A7R8WLL2-F1
#
_entry.id   AF-A0A7R8WLL2-F1
#
_cell.length_a   1.000
_cell.length_b   1.000
_cell.length_c   1.000
_cell.angle_alpha   90.00
_cell.angle_beta   90.00
_cell.angle_gamma   90.00
#
_symmetry.space_group_name_H-M   'P 1'
#
loop_
_entity.id
_entity.type
_entity.pdbx_description
1 polymer ?
#
loop_
_entity_poly.entity_id
_entity_poly.type
_entity_poly.pdbx_seq_one_letter_code
_entity_poly.pdbx_strand_id
1 'polypeptide(L)'
;MKFGTWRNLWIALAEAERELGLPISQEQIEELKSQKDNLNLEKAAEYEKKFRHDVMAHVHAYGDLAPSAKAIIHLGATSAFVGDNTDIIQMHQALGIIKRKL
;
A
#
# COMPACT_ATOMS: atom_id res chain seq x y z
N MET A 1 2.12 9.30 -6.57
CA MET A 1 1.19 9.90 -5.59
C MET A 1 0.20 8.88 -5.02
N LYS A 2 -0.76 8.29 -5.76
CA LYS A 2 -1.74 7.33 -5.21
C LYS A 2 -1.12 6.01 -4.70
N PHE A 3 -0.54 5.20 -5.60
CA PHE A 3 -0.08 3.84 -5.25
C PHE A 3 1.15 3.82 -4.34
N GLY A 4 1.97 4.87 -4.35
CA GLY A 4 3.02 5.05 -3.34
C GLY A 4 2.44 5.25 -1.94
N THR A 5 1.33 5.99 -1.81
CA THR A 5 0.61 6.12 -0.53
C THR A 5 -0.02 4.79 -0.10
N TRP A 6 -0.55 3.99 -1.03
CA TRP A 6 -1.06 2.65 -0.70
C TRP A 6 0.02 1.78 -0.06
N ARG A 7 1.24 1.80 -0.61
CA ARG A 7 2.38 1.06 -0.05
C ARG A 7 2.80 1.61 1.31
N ASN A 8 2.79 2.92 1.51
CA ASN A 8 2.98 3.51 2.85
C ASN A 8 1.96 2.98 3.86
N LEU A 9 0.68 2.93 3.48
CA LEU A 9 -0.39 2.47 4.35
C LEU A 9 -0.26 0.97 4.66
N TRP A 10 0.10 0.13 3.70
CA TRP A 10 0.36 -1.29 3.95
C TRP A 10 1.60 -1.53 4.83
N ILE A 11 2.67 -0.74 4.67
CA ILE A 11 3.83 -0.80 5.56
C ILE A 11 3.40 -0.40 6.99
N ALA A 12 2.68 0.71 7.14
CA ALA A 12 2.19 1.17 8.44
C ALA A 12 1.25 0.16 9.11
N LEU A 13 0.40 -0.52 8.32
CA LEU A 13 -0.45 -1.61 8.79
C LEU A 13 0.40 -2.77 9.33
N ALA A 14 1.36 -3.26 8.54
CA ALA A 14 2.22 -4.36 8.95
C ALA A 14 3.07 -4.02 10.19
N GLU A 15 3.57 -2.78 10.30
CA GLU A 15 4.28 -2.29 11.48
C GLU A 15 3.40 -2.29 12.73
N ALA A 16 2.17 -1.76 12.62
CA ALA A 16 1.22 -1.71 13.73
C ALA A 16 0.75 -3.12 14.14
N GLU A 17 0.44 -3.98 13.17
CA GLU A 17 0.05 -5.37 13.42
C GLU A 17 1.15 -6.16 14.13
N ARG A 18 2.41 -5.94 13.75
CA ARG A 18 3.56 -6.51 14.46
C ARG A 18 3.69 -5.97 15.89
N GLU A 19 3.54 -4.66 16.08
CA GLU A 19 3.56 -4.04 17.43
C GLU A 19 2.47 -4.64 18.33
N LEU A 20 1.32 -4.99 17.76
CA LEU A 20 0.21 -5.66 18.45
C LEU A 20 0.38 -7.19 18.61
N GLY A 21 1.50 -7.76 18.14
CA GLY A 21 1.87 -9.16 18.38
C GLY A 21 1.46 -10.15 17.28
N LEU A 22 1.01 -9.69 16.10
CA LEU A 22 0.82 -10.59 14.96
C LEU A 22 2.18 -11.13 14.44
N PRO A 23 2.20 -12.35 13.87
CA PRO A 23 3.43 -13.02 13.44
C PRO A 23 3.99 -12.42 12.13
N ILE A 24 4.41 -11.16 12.21
CA ILE A 24 5.03 -10.40 11.13
C ILE A 24 6.49 -10.18 11.49
N SER A 25 7.40 -10.62 10.62
CA SER A 25 8.83 -10.48 10.86
C SER A 25 9.34 -9.08 10.50
N GLN A 26 10.47 -8.67 11.09
CA GLN A 26 11.11 -7.41 10.71
C GLN A 26 11.57 -7.45 9.25
N GLU A 27 12.06 -8.60 8.79
CA GLU A 27 12.55 -8.81 7.44
C GLU A 27 11.44 -8.60 6.40
N GLN A 28 10.21 -9.07 6.67
CA GLN A 28 9.05 -8.82 5.81
C GLN A 28 8.78 -7.31 5.67
N ILE A 29 8.78 -6.58 6.79
CA ILE A 29 8.55 -5.12 6.78
C ILE A 29 9.67 -4.39 6.02
N GLU A 30 10.94 -4.77 6.23
CA GLU A 30 12.06 -4.16 5.53
C GLU A 30 12.06 -4.47 4.02
N GLU A 31 11.65 -5.67 3.63
CA GLU A 31 11.44 -6.02 2.21
C GLU A 31 10.39 -5.11 1.58
N LEU A 32 9.23 -4.92 2.24
CA LEU A 32 8.20 -3.98 1.78
C LEU A 32 8.78 -2.57 1.61
N LYS A 33 9.48 -2.03 2.63
CA LYS A 33 10.09 -0.70 2.57
C LYS A 33 11.07 -0.57 1.42
N SER A 34 11.93 -1.56 1.21
CA SER A 34 12.95 -1.56 0.14
C SER A 34 12.32 -1.46 -1.26
N GLN A 35 11.14 -2.05 -1.43
CA GLN A 35 10.43 -2.10 -2.71
C GLN A 35 9.35 -1.02 -2.84
N LYS A 36 9.14 -0.18 -1.82
CA LYS A 36 8.03 0.78 -1.76
C LYS A 36 7.89 1.63 -3.02
N ASP A 37 8.99 2.13 -3.58
CA ASP A 37 8.94 3.02 -4.76
C ASP A 37 8.99 2.26 -6.10
N ASN A 38 9.23 0.95 -6.08
CA ASN A 38 9.25 0.10 -7.27
C ASN A 38 7.82 -0.35 -7.66
N LEU A 39 7.03 0.49 -8.30
CA LEU A 39 5.58 0.24 -8.43
C LEU A 39 5.16 -0.87 -9.41
N ASN A 40 5.97 -1.18 -10.44
CA ASN A 40 5.64 -2.08 -11.57
C ASN A 40 4.17 -1.97 -12.03
N LEU A 41 3.82 -0.82 -12.63
CA LEU A 41 2.44 -0.51 -13.03
C LEU A 41 1.93 -1.40 -14.18
N GLU A 42 2.83 -1.90 -15.03
CA GLU A 42 2.47 -2.86 -16.07
C GLU A 42 1.93 -4.14 -15.44
N LYS A 43 2.60 -4.65 -14.40
CA LYS A 43 2.14 -5.84 -13.68
C LYS A 43 0.82 -5.61 -12.94
N ALA A 44 0.65 -4.43 -12.35
CA ALA A 44 -0.62 -4.06 -11.75
C ALA A 44 -1.75 -4.03 -12.79
N ALA A 45 -1.53 -3.48 -13.98
CA ALA A 45 -2.54 -3.45 -15.04
C ALA A 45 -2.91 -4.86 -15.56
N GLU A 46 -1.93 -5.77 -15.69
CA GLU A 46 -2.18 -7.18 -15.99
C GLU A 46 -3.11 -7.82 -14.95
N TYR A 47 -2.79 -7.62 -13.67
CA TYR A 47 -3.58 -8.17 -12.58
C TYR A 47 -4.96 -7.53 -12.47
N GLU A 48 -5.08 -6.23 -12.71
CA GLU A 48 -6.37 -5.54 -12.68
C GLU A 48 -7.29 -6.06 -13.79
N LYS A 49 -6.76 -6.31 -15.00
CA LYS A 49 -7.51 -6.95 -16.07
C LYS A 49 -7.99 -8.35 -15.69
N LYS A 50 -7.19 -9.10 -14.93
CA LYS A 50 -7.52 -10.45 -14.46
C LYS A 50 -8.56 -10.45 -13.34
N PHE A 51 -8.32 -9.66 -12.29
CA PHE A 51 -9.11 -9.66 -11.06
C PHE A 51 -10.32 -8.73 -11.11
N ARG A 52 -10.33 -7.78 -12.05
CA ARG A 52 -11.32 -6.70 -12.13
C ARG A 52 -11.40 -5.88 -10.83
N HIS A 53 -10.26 -5.76 -10.14
CA HIS A 53 -10.12 -5.10 -8.86
C HIS A 53 -8.72 -4.52 -8.70
N ASP A 54 -8.62 -3.19 -8.63
CA ASP A 54 -7.36 -2.43 -8.58
C ASP A 54 -6.57 -2.67 -7.29
N VAL A 55 -7.21 -2.65 -6.12
CA VAL A 55 -6.54 -2.96 -4.83
C VAL A 55 -5.89 -4.34 -4.87
N MET A 56 -6.65 -5.37 -5.24
CA MET A 56 -6.09 -6.73 -5.34
C MET A 56 -4.97 -6.81 -6.37
N ALA A 57 -5.09 -6.09 -7.49
CA ALA A 57 -4.03 -6.03 -8.48
C ALA A 57 -2.72 -5.46 -7.91
N HIS A 58 -2.81 -4.39 -7.13
CA HIS A 58 -1.66 -3.79 -6.46
C HIS A 58 -1.12 -4.62 -5.30
N VAL A 59 -1.96 -5.34 -4.57
CA VAL A 59 -1.52 -6.33 -3.55
C VAL A 59 -0.66 -7.39 -4.22
N HIS A 60 -1.12 -7.99 -5.32
CA HIS A 60 -0.38 -9.02 -6.04
C HIS A 60 0.90 -8.47 -6.70
N ALA A 61 0.83 -7.33 -7.38
CA ALA A 61 2.00 -6.72 -8.02
C ALA A 61 3.08 -6.33 -6.99
N TYR A 62 2.69 -5.87 -5.80
CA TYR A 62 3.65 -5.57 -4.74
C TYR A 62 4.23 -6.83 -4.09
N GLY A 63 3.39 -7.84 -3.85
CA GLY A 63 3.83 -9.13 -3.32
C GLY A 63 4.76 -9.91 -4.25
N ASP A 64 4.74 -9.65 -5.56
CA ASP A 64 5.72 -10.22 -6.48
C ASP A 64 7.12 -9.60 -6.33
N LEU A 65 7.20 -8.35 -5.84
CA LEU A 65 8.44 -7.66 -5.53
C LEU A 65 8.93 -7.93 -4.10
N ALA A 66 8.02 -8.27 -3.20
CA ALA A 66 8.30 -8.62 -1.82
C ALA A 66 7.76 -10.04 -1.49
N PRO A 67 8.40 -11.11 -2.00
CA PRO A 67 7.89 -12.47 -1.87
C PRO A 67 7.75 -12.94 -0.43
N SER A 68 8.65 -12.53 0.47
CA SER A 68 8.59 -12.92 1.88
C SER A 68 7.41 -12.26 2.61
N ALA A 69 7.05 -11.04 2.21
CA ALA A 69 5.97 -10.27 2.80
C ALA A 69 4.60 -10.50 2.14
N LYS A 70 4.54 -11.20 1.00
CA LYS A 70 3.30 -11.37 0.20
C LYS A 70 2.07 -11.78 1.00
N ALA A 71 2.23 -12.66 2.00
CA ALA A 71 1.13 -13.16 2.83
C ALA A 71 0.60 -12.15 3.86
N ILE A 72 1.36 -11.11 4.18
CA ILE A 72 1.00 -10.09 5.19
C ILE A 72 0.51 -8.79 4.56
N ILE A 73 0.67 -8.61 3.24
CA ILE A 73 0.17 -7.41 2.56
C ILE A 73 -1.35 -7.41 2.66
N HIS A 74 -1.91 -6.32 3.21
CA HIS A 74 -3.35 -6.10 3.37
C HIS A 74 -4.05 -7.06 4.37
N LEU A 75 -3.28 -7.68 5.27
CA LEU A 75 -3.82 -8.57 6.30
C LEU A 75 -4.94 -7.87 7.10
N GLY A 76 -6.09 -8.54 7.24
CA GLY A 76 -7.24 -8.03 8.00
C GLY A 76 -7.95 -6.78 7.44
N ALA A 77 -7.43 -6.14 6.40
CA ALA A 77 -7.95 -4.90 5.85
C ALA A 77 -8.92 -5.14 4.67
N THR A 78 -9.70 -4.11 4.33
CA THR A 78 -10.55 -4.05 3.13
C THR A 78 -10.08 -2.94 2.19
N SER A 79 -10.56 -2.91 0.95
CA SER A 79 -10.16 -1.93 -0.06
C SER A 79 -10.21 -0.47 0.40
N ALA A 80 -11.21 -0.12 1.21
CA ALA A 80 -11.37 1.22 1.78
C ALA A 80 -10.20 1.64 2.69
N PHE A 81 -9.48 0.68 3.30
CA PHE A 81 -8.29 1.00 4.10
C PHE A 81 -7.24 1.75 3.26
N VAL A 82 -6.97 1.32 2.03
CA VAL A 82 -5.99 2.03 1.17
C VAL A 82 -6.64 3.09 0.29
N GLY A 83 -7.87 2.88 -0.16
CA GLY A 83 -8.62 3.87 -0.96
C GLY A 83 -8.85 5.16 -0.18
N ASP A 84 -9.72 5.09 0.82
CA ASP A 84 -10.25 6.26 1.52
C ASP A 84 -9.17 6.99 2.32
N ASN A 85 -8.27 6.27 3.01
CA ASN A 85 -7.17 6.93 3.72
C ASN A 85 -6.21 7.66 2.76
N THR A 86 -5.98 7.12 1.56
CA THR A 86 -5.17 7.83 0.56
C THR A 86 -5.86 9.08 0.06
N ASP A 87 -7.18 9.02 -0.16
CA ASP A 87 -7.97 10.17 -0.59
C ASP A 87 -7.94 11.26 0.48
N ILE A 88 -8.13 10.93 1.76
CA ILE A 88 -8.06 11.90 2.87
C ILE A 88 -6.67 12.55 2.95
N ILE A 89 -5.59 11.77 2.81
CA ILE A 89 -4.22 12.30 2.80
C ILE A 89 -4.04 13.28 1.63
N GLN A 90 -4.50 12.93 0.43
CA GLN A 90 -4.40 13.81 -0.74
C GLN A 90 -5.23 15.08 -0.59
N MET A 91 -6.45 14.97 -0.05
CA MET A 91 -7.30 16.13 0.24
C MET A 91 -6.64 17.07 1.24
N HIS A 92 -6.06 16.54 2.33
CA HIS A 92 -5.33 17.33 3.31
C HIS A 92 -4.13 18.07 2.67
N GLN A 93 -3.34 17.38 1.84
CA GLN A 93 -2.23 18.00 1.11
C GLN A 93 -2.70 19.10 0.15
N ALA A 94 -3.80 18.87 -0.57
CA ALA A 94 -4.40 19.84 -1.47
C ALA A 94 -4.87 21.10 -0.73
N LEU A 95 -5.54 20.95 0.42
CA LEU A 95 -5.93 22.08 1.27
C LEU A 95 -4.72 22.90 1.73
N GLY A 96 -3.60 22.25 2.06
CA GLY A 96 -2.35 22.94 2.39
C GLY A 96 -1.79 23.77 1.23
N ILE A 97 -1.94 23.31 -0.02
CA ILE A 97 -1.55 24.09 -1.21
C ILE A 97 -2.48 25.28 -1.41
N ILE A 98 -3.80 25.07 -1.30
CA ILE A 98 -4.80 26.14 -1.46
C ILE A 98 -4.57 27.24 -0.42
N LYS A 99 -4.38 26.87 0.85
CA LYS A 99 -4.11 27.81 1.95
C LYS A 99 -2.90 28.72 1.72
N ARG A 100 -1.85 28.24 1.03
CA ARG A 100 -0.66 29.05 0.71
C ARG A 100 -0.85 30.02 -0.46
N LYS A 101 -1.88 29.79 -1.28
CA LYS A 101 -2.19 30.59 -2.47
C LYS A 101 -3.27 31.63 -2.22
N LEU A 102 -4.07 31.45 -1.18
CA LEU A 102 -4.95 32.47 -0.61
C LEU A 102 -4.14 33.44 0.26
#